data_AF-A0A7W1KBZ6-F1
#
_entry.id   AF-A0A7W1KBZ6-F1
#
_cell.length_a   1.000
_cell.length_b   1.000
_cell.length_c   1.000
_cell.angle_alpha   90.00
_cell.angle_beta   90.00
_cell.angle_gamma   90.00
#
_symmetry.space_group_name_H-M   'P 1'
#
loop_
_entity.id
_entity.type
_entity.pdbx_description
1 polymer ?
#
loop_
_entity_poly.entity_id
_entity_poly.type
_entity_poly.pdbx_seq_one_letter_code
_entity_poly.pdbx_strand_id
1 'polypeptide(L)' 'MTVPMLVVQGEGDPFGMPPPAPGRTIARVRGNHSLRSDMPALSAAVREWLAAILAPR' A
#
# COMPACT_ATOMS: atom_id res chain seq x y z
N MET A 1 9.30 -16.53 -9.66
CA MET A 1 9.37 -15.13 -10.14
C MET A 1 8.84 -14.21 -9.05
N THR A 2 9.51 -13.10 -8.77
CA THR A 2 9.02 -12.07 -7.84
C THR A 2 8.24 -11.04 -8.65
N VAL A 3 7.00 -10.75 -8.23
CA VAL A 3 6.14 -9.73 -8.85
C VAL A 3 6.05 -8.54 -7.89
N PRO A 4 6.20 -7.28 -8.35
CA PRO A 4 5.96 -6.12 -7.52
C PRO A 4 4.52 -6.11 -6.97
N MET A 5 4.36 -5.83 -5.67
CA MET A 5 3.06 -5.75 -5.00
C MET A 5 3.02 -4.58 -4.05
N LEU A 6 1.94 -3.81 -4.10
CA LEU A 6 1.58 -2.82 -3.08
C LEU A 6 0.49 -3.40 -2.17
N VAL A 7 0.68 -3.25 -0.86
CA VAL A 7 -0.40 -3.36 0.13
C VAL A 7 -0.61 -2.00 0.75
N VAL A 8 -1.84 -1.49 0.75
CA VAL A 8 -2.21 -0.29 1.51
C VAL A 8 -2.97 -0.73 2.74
N GLN A 9 -2.46 -0.36 3.92
CA GLN A 9 -2.98 -0.86 5.20
C GLN A 9 -3.27 0.29 6.17
N GLY A 10 -4.41 0.20 6.83
CA GLY A 10 -4.79 1.11 7.91
C GLY A 10 -3.92 0.86 9.14
N GLU A 11 -3.36 1.90 9.74
CA GLU A 11 -2.52 1.77 10.94
C GLU A 11 -3.25 1.11 12.14
N GLY A 12 -4.56 1.29 12.23
CA GLY A 12 -5.42 0.71 13.25
C GLY A 12 -6.23 -0.51 12.78
N ASP A 13 -5.78 -1.21 11.75
CA ASP A 13 -6.46 -2.42 11.28
C ASP A 13 -6.37 -3.56 12.32
N PRO A 14 -7.51 -4.07 12.85
CA PRO A 14 -7.50 -5.14 13.85
C PRO A 14 -7.02 -6.50 13.30
N PHE A 15 -6.95 -6.67 11.98
CA PHE A 15 -6.40 -7.88 11.36
C PHE A 15 -4.86 -7.90 11.34
N GLY A 16 -4.22 -6.78 11.73
CA GLY A 16 -2.77 -6.66 11.85
C GLY A 16 -2.08 -6.12 10.60
N MET A 17 -0.76 -6.29 10.54
CA MET A 17 0.09 -5.80 9.44
C MET A 17 0.75 -6.99 8.73
N PRO A 18 0.71 -7.07 7.38
CA PRO A 18 1.41 -8.14 6.69
C PRO A 18 2.92 -8.09 6.97
N PRO A 19 3.60 -9.25 7.09
CA PRO A 19 5.04 -9.29 7.27
C PRO A 19 5.77 -8.80 6.00
N PRO A 20 7.07 -8.45 6.11
CA PRO A 20 7.91 -8.22 4.94
C PRO A 20 7.94 -9.44 4.00
N ALA A 21 7.97 -9.20 2.68
CA ALA A 21 8.13 -10.25 1.68
C ALA A 21 8.81 -9.70 0.41
N PRO A 22 9.48 -10.55 -0.40
CA PRO A 22 10.08 -10.11 -1.65
C PRO A 22 9.05 -9.44 -2.57
N GLY A 23 9.40 -8.26 -3.10
CA GLY A 23 8.53 -7.48 -3.99
C GLY A 23 7.37 -6.76 -3.32
N ARG A 24 7.19 -6.89 -2.00
CA ARG A 24 6.10 -6.23 -1.25
C ARG A 24 6.51 -4.86 -0.75
N THR A 25 5.77 -3.84 -1.17
CA THR A 25 5.74 -2.52 -0.56
C THR A 25 4.50 -2.41 0.31
N ILE A 26 4.62 -1.88 1.53
CA ILE A 26 3.47 -1.65 2.41
C ILE A 26 3.34 -0.15 2.68
N ALA A 27 2.26 0.46 2.19
CA ALA A 27 1.89 1.83 2.49
C ALA A 27 0.95 1.87 3.70
N ARG A 28 1.36 2.58 4.75
CA ARG A 28 0.54 2.80 5.96
C ARG A 28 -0.26 4.07 5.78
N VAL A 29 -1.56 4.00 6.04
CA VAL A 29 -2.45 5.17 6.02
C VAL A 29 -3.28 5.22 7.28
N ARG A 30 -3.70 6.42 7.68
CA ARG A 30 -4.60 6.59 8.82
C ARG A 30 -5.94 5.88 8.53
N GLY A 31 -6.31 4.94 9.38
CA GLY A 31 -7.58 4.22 9.29
C GLY A 31 -7.53 2.79 9.79
N ASN A 32 -8.57 2.03 9.49
CA ASN A 32 -8.70 0.60 9.74
C ASN A 32 -8.82 -0.18 8.40
N HIS A 33 -9.22 -1.45 8.44
CA HIS A 33 -9.39 -2.30 7.26
C HIS A 33 -10.32 -1.73 6.17
N SER A 34 -11.18 -0.76 6.51
CA SER A 34 -12.06 -0.13 5.52
C SER A 34 -11.38 0.94 4.67
N LEU A 35 -10.25 1.50 5.13
CA LEU A 35 -9.45 2.56 4.47
C LEU A 35 -10.24 3.83 4.07
N ARG A 36 -11.43 4.06 4.65
CA ARG A 36 -12.31 5.18 4.26
C ARG A 36 -11.91 6.52 4.84
N SER A 37 -11.13 6.52 5.92
CA SER A 37 -10.83 7.73 6.69
C SER A 37 -9.86 8.67 6.00
N ASP A 38 -9.00 8.17 5.11
CA ASP A 38 -7.97 8.93 4.41
C ASP A 38 -7.85 8.57 2.92
N MET A 39 -8.93 8.86 2.18
CA MET A 39 -8.98 8.62 0.73
C MET A 39 -7.89 9.34 -0.06
N PRO A 40 -7.48 10.60 0.28
CA PRO A 40 -6.36 11.25 -0.40
C PRO A 40 -5.05 10.48 -0.25
N ALA A 41 -4.68 10.06 0.96
CA ALA A 41 -3.46 9.29 1.19
C ALA A 41 -3.50 7.92 0.48
N LEU A 42 -4.66 7.23 0.51
CA LEU A 42 -4.87 5.99 -0.23
C LEU A 42 -4.64 6.17 -1.74
N SER A 43 -5.23 7.22 -2.33
CA SER A 43 -5.08 7.48 -3.76
C SER A 43 -3.64 7.83 -4.13
N ALA A 44 -2.96 8.64 -3.31
CA ALA A 44 -1.55 9.01 -3.51
C ALA A 44 -0.65 7.77 -3.51
N ALA A 45 -0.79 6.89 -2.50
CA ALA A 45 0.01 5.66 -2.38
C ALA A 45 -0.10 4.76 -3.63
N VAL A 46 -1.31 4.59 -4.16
CA VAL A 46 -1.53 3.80 -5.38
C VAL A 46 -0.91 4.48 -6.60
N ARG A 47 -1.12 5.79 -6.77
CA ARG A 47 -0.61 6.55 -7.93
C ARG A 47 0.91 6.56 -7.96
N GLU A 48 1.55 6.84 -6.84
CA GLU A 48 3.00 6.89 -6.71
C GLU A 48 3.64 5.53 -7.00
N TRP A 49 3.05 4.45 -6.45
CA TRP A 49 3.54 3.10 -6.70
C TRP A 49 3.41 2.70 -8.18
N LEU A 50 2.27 2.98 -8.81
CA LEU A 50 2.08 2.71 -10.23
C LEU A 50 3.07 3.49 -11.10
N ALA A 51 3.27 4.77 -10.79
CA ALA A 51 4.25 5.60 -11.50
C ALA A 51 5.67 5.03 -11.38
N ALA A 52 6.04 4.52 -10.20
CA ALA A 52 7.36 3.94 -9.98
C ALA A 52 7.59 2.63 -10.76
N ILE A 53 6.59 1.74 -10.83
CA ILE A 53 6.76 0.43 -11.50
C ILE A 53 6.55 0.49 -13.02
N LEU A 54 5.84 1.51 -13.52
CA LEU A 54 5.57 1.71 -14.95
C LEU A 54 6.54 2.68 -15.61
N ALA A 55 7.44 3.30 -14.84
CA ALA A 55 8.47 4.18 -15.37
C ALA A 55 9.30 3.44 -16.45
N PRO A 56 9.63 4.11 -17.58
CA PRO A 56 10.56 3.57 -18.55
C PRO A 56 11.86 3.16 -17.85
N ARG A 57 12.36 1.97 -18.20
CA ARG A 57 13.55 1.41 -17.59
C ARG A 57 14.82 2.05 -18.12
#